data_AF-A0A430S753-F1
#
_entry.id   AF-A0A430S753-F1
#
_cell.length_a   1.000
_cell.length_b   1.000
_cell.length_c   1.000
_cell.angle_alpha   90.00
_cell.angle_beta   90.00
_cell.angle_gamma   90.00
#
_symmetry.space_group_name_H-M   'P 1'
#
loop_
_entity.id
_entity.type
_entity.pdbx_description
1 polymer ?
#
loop_
_entity_poly.entity_id
_entity_poly.type
_entity_poly.pdbx_seq_one_letter_code
_entity_poly.pdbx_strand_id
1 'polypeptide(L)'
;MIGKEEIRRIKETLAIAEGPILSLYLDINPAKPENANRAYALRAKDAMKALGVPQDLQDRVLEVLKNQVLEAKTAVFFAKDKLFETLLLQVELPLVSSLKTTFLGEKESRFLTDGALAHYGEPFLLPLIYALDEYERYGVVYLDQERWRVFEIFLGEIQEVGDAFLALDTEAWRRLSLDAPGRRFNLGGISRGGAG
;
A
#
# COMPACT_ATOMS: atom_id res chain seq x y z
N MET A 1 6.96 0.39 -6.68
CA MET A 1 5.79 -0.44 -6.39
C MET A 1 6.18 -1.62 -5.52
N ILE A 2 5.72 -1.65 -4.27
CA ILE A 2 5.85 -2.84 -3.40
C ILE A 2 4.96 -3.93 -3.97
N GLY A 3 5.58 -5.02 -4.44
CA GLY A 3 4.91 -6.14 -5.08
C GLY A 3 5.12 -7.47 -4.34
N LYS A 4 4.55 -8.56 -4.90
CA LYS A 4 4.75 -9.92 -4.38
C LYS A 4 6.22 -10.32 -4.31
N GLU A 5 7.02 -9.93 -5.31
CA GLU A 5 8.46 -10.19 -5.35
C GLU A 5 9.24 -9.43 -4.26
N GLU A 6 8.85 -8.19 -3.94
CA GLU A 6 9.46 -7.41 -2.85
C GLU A 6 9.20 -8.11 -1.50
N ILE A 7 7.96 -8.53 -1.25
CA ILE A 7 7.59 -9.24 -0.01
C ILE A 7 8.27 -10.61 0.06
N ARG A 8 8.43 -11.29 -1.08
CA ARG A 8 9.20 -12.53 -1.17
C ARG A 8 10.67 -12.30 -0.81
N ARG A 9 11.32 -11.28 -1.39
CA ARG A 9 12.71 -10.89 -1.06
C ARG A 9 12.85 -10.64 0.43
N ILE A 10 11.93 -9.88 1.03
CA ILE A 10 11.95 -9.57 2.45
C ILE A 10 11.79 -10.84 3.28
N LYS A 11 10.84 -11.71 2.92
CA LYS A 11 10.65 -12.99 3.60
C LYS A 11 11.92 -13.84 3.57
N GLU A 12 12.60 -13.90 2.42
CA GLU A 12 13.86 -14.62 2.26
C GLU A 12 14.98 -14.00 3.13
N THR A 13 15.12 -12.67 3.13
CA THR A 13 16.07 -11.96 3.99
C THR A 13 15.81 -12.21 5.48
N LEU A 14 14.54 -12.15 5.91
CA LEU A 14 14.15 -12.33 7.31
C LEU A 14 14.29 -13.77 7.77
N ALA A 15 14.06 -14.76 6.89
CA ALA A 15 14.19 -16.18 7.21
C ALA A 15 15.62 -16.61 7.57
N ILE A 16 16.64 -15.87 7.10
CA ILE A 16 18.05 -16.16 7.36
C ILE A 16 18.46 -15.68 8.77
N ALA A 17 17.68 -14.80 9.40
CA ALA A 17 18.06 -14.17 10.65
C ALA A 17 17.60 -15.00 11.88
N GLU A 18 18.53 -15.64 12.59
CA GLU A 18 18.25 -16.49 13.78
C GLU A 18 17.95 -15.71 15.08
N GLY A 19 16.78 -15.87 15.69
CA GLY A 19 16.38 -15.13 16.90
C GLY A 19 15.45 -13.93 16.64
N PRO A 20 15.00 -13.21 17.67
CA PRO A 20 13.86 -12.30 17.58
C PRO A 20 14.12 -11.09 16.67
N ILE A 21 13.18 -10.83 15.76
CA ILE A 21 13.14 -9.67 14.87
C ILE A 21 12.03 -8.74 15.33
N LEU A 22 12.32 -7.44 15.40
CA LEU A 22 11.29 -6.42 15.52
C LEU A 22 10.54 -6.33 14.20
N SER A 23 9.24 -6.61 14.20
CA SER A 23 8.31 -6.29 13.12
C SER A 23 7.40 -5.17 13.60
N LEU A 24 7.59 -3.96 13.10
CA LEU A 24 6.86 -2.77 13.54
C LEU A 24 6.11 -2.14 12.38
N TYR A 25 4.82 -1.95 12.54
CA TYR A 25 3.92 -1.33 11.57
C TYR A 25 3.31 -0.08 12.21
N LEU A 26 3.47 1.06 11.55
CA LEU A 26 3.06 2.36 12.06
C LEU A 26 2.17 3.07 11.07
N ASP A 27 1.03 3.52 11.55
CA ASP A 27 0.27 4.56 10.86
C ASP A 27 1.02 5.88 10.99
N ILE A 28 1.48 6.38 9.84
CA ILE A 28 2.20 7.65 9.70
C ILE A 28 1.46 8.61 8.77
N ASN A 29 0.21 8.30 8.40
CA ASN A 29 -0.55 9.09 7.44
C ASN A 29 -0.60 10.57 7.85
N PRO A 30 0.02 11.50 7.09
CA PRO A 30 0.09 12.90 7.47
C PRO A 30 -1.28 13.61 7.46
N ALA A 31 -2.29 13.01 6.80
CA ALA A 31 -3.65 13.55 6.80
C ALA A 31 -4.39 13.33 8.14
N LYS A 32 -3.85 12.51 9.05
CA LYS A 32 -4.44 12.22 10.36
C LYS A 32 -3.95 13.21 11.42
N PRO A 33 -4.85 13.95 12.10
CA PRO A 33 -4.45 14.86 13.18
C PRO A 33 -3.69 14.17 14.31
N GLU A 34 -3.96 12.89 14.55
CA GLU A 34 -3.26 12.06 15.54
C GLU A 34 -1.78 11.86 15.24
N ASN A 35 -1.35 12.13 13.99
CA ASN A 35 0.04 12.06 13.54
C ASN A 35 0.77 13.41 13.58
N ALA A 36 0.08 14.49 14.00
CA ALA A 36 0.68 15.81 14.14
C ALA A 36 1.93 15.78 15.04
N ASN A 37 2.92 16.61 14.72
CA ASN A 37 4.21 16.67 15.43
C ASN A 37 4.92 15.32 15.57
N ARG A 38 4.66 14.37 14.64
CA ARG A 38 5.24 13.02 14.63
C ARG A 38 4.88 12.19 15.86
N ALA A 39 3.65 12.33 16.36
CA ALA A 39 3.15 11.54 17.50
C ALA A 39 3.24 10.01 17.26
N TYR A 40 3.25 9.55 16.00
CA TYR A 40 3.55 8.16 15.65
C TYR A 40 4.90 7.66 16.20
N ALA A 41 5.90 8.52 16.38
CA ALA A 41 7.20 8.14 16.95
C ALA A 41 7.10 7.84 18.45
N LEU A 42 6.18 8.49 19.16
CA LEU A 42 5.89 8.17 20.56
C LEU A 42 5.20 6.81 20.67
N ARG A 43 4.19 6.54 19.82
CA ARG A 43 3.53 5.23 19.76
C ARG A 43 4.51 4.10 19.45
N ALA A 44 5.43 4.33 18.51
CA ALA A 44 6.50 3.38 18.20
C ALA A 44 7.37 3.08 19.42
N LYS A 45 7.80 4.12 20.14
CA LYS A 45 8.60 4.00 21.37
C LYS A 45 7.86 3.18 22.42
N ASP A 46 6.60 3.49 22.68
CA ASP A 46 5.81 2.81 23.71
C ASP A 46 5.58 1.33 23.35
N ALA A 47 5.29 1.04 22.08
CA ALA A 47 5.14 -0.33 21.59
C ALA A 47 6.43 -1.15 21.73
N MET A 48 7.58 -0.60 21.33
CA MET A 48 8.87 -1.30 21.46
C MET A 48 9.28 -1.51 22.93
N LYS A 49 9.01 -0.52 23.79
CA LYS A 49 9.25 -0.65 25.24
C LYS A 49 8.38 -1.73 25.87
N ALA A 50 7.10 -1.78 25.52
CA ALA A 50 6.18 -2.78 26.05
C ALA A 50 6.61 -4.22 25.69
N LEU A 51 7.27 -4.40 24.55
CA LEU A 51 7.77 -5.69 24.07
C LEU A 51 9.20 -6.02 24.53
N GLY A 52 9.86 -5.14 25.30
CA GLY A 52 11.23 -5.37 25.76
C GLY A 52 12.25 -5.40 24.63
N VAL A 53 12.00 -4.70 23.52
CA VAL A 53 12.93 -4.60 22.39
C VAL A 53 14.26 -4.00 22.87
N PRO A 54 15.43 -4.51 22.47
CA PRO A 54 16.73 -3.95 22.80
C PRO A 54 16.84 -2.45 22.50
N GLN A 55 17.48 -1.70 23.40
CA GLN A 55 17.53 -0.23 23.35
C GLN A 55 18.20 0.29 22.08
N ASP A 56 19.23 -0.39 21.59
CA ASP A 56 19.93 -0.08 20.34
C ASP A 56 19.01 -0.18 19.11
N LEU A 57 18.13 -1.19 19.06
CA LEU A 57 17.12 -1.31 18.01
C LEU A 57 16.06 -0.20 18.12
N GLN A 58 15.62 0.12 19.34
CA GLN A 58 14.69 1.23 19.57
C GLN A 58 15.25 2.54 19.04
N ASP A 59 16.50 2.84 19.38
CA ASP A 59 17.14 4.11 19.03
C ASP A 59 17.29 4.25 17.52
N ARG A 60 17.64 3.18 16.80
CA ARG A 60 17.71 3.19 15.32
C ARG A 60 16.37 3.48 14.65
N VAL A 61 15.30 2.83 15.11
CA VAL A 61 13.95 3.09 14.58
C VAL A 61 13.54 4.54 14.87
N LEU A 62 13.76 5.01 16.10
CA LEU A 62 13.41 6.37 16.49
C LEU A 62 14.25 7.43 15.78
N GLU A 63 15.50 7.13 15.43
CA GLU A 63 16.35 8.01 14.64
C GLU A 63 15.74 8.26 13.26
N VAL A 64 15.30 7.21 12.57
CA VAL A 64 14.60 7.34 11.28
C VAL A 64 13.33 8.17 11.43
N LEU A 65 12.47 7.83 12.40
CA LEU A 65 11.19 8.53 12.59
C LEU A 65 11.35 10.01 12.96
N LYS A 66 12.43 10.37 13.67
CA LYS A 66 12.69 11.76 14.11
C LYS A 66 13.47 12.61 13.11
N ASN A 67 14.33 11.98 12.30
CA ASN A 67 15.25 12.72 11.44
C ASN A 67 14.85 12.69 9.97
N GLN A 68 13.99 11.75 9.56
CA GLN A 68 13.55 11.63 8.17
C GLN A 68 12.08 12.02 8.03
N VAL A 69 11.73 12.53 6.84
CA VAL A 69 10.33 12.72 6.44
C VAL A 69 9.96 11.47 5.63
N LEU A 70 9.01 10.70 6.14
CA LEU A 70 8.53 9.48 5.49
C LEU A 70 7.25 9.81 4.73
N GLU A 71 7.31 9.78 3.41
CA GLU A 71 6.17 10.05 2.53
C GLU A 71 5.36 8.77 2.29
N ALA A 72 4.58 8.36 3.30
CA ALA A 72 3.71 7.19 3.22
C ALA A 72 2.50 7.34 4.16
N LYS A 73 1.56 6.40 4.03
CA LYS A 73 0.46 6.24 4.99
C LYS A 73 0.80 5.23 6.09
N THR A 74 1.55 4.18 5.73
CA THR A 74 2.06 3.19 6.68
C THR A 74 3.57 3.02 6.51
N ALA A 75 4.31 3.07 7.61
CA ALA A 75 5.73 2.68 7.65
C ALA A 75 5.87 1.32 8.33
N VAL A 76 6.68 0.43 7.74
CA VAL A 76 6.98 -0.89 8.28
C VAL A 76 8.48 -1.01 8.49
N PHE A 77 8.89 -1.49 9.65
CA PHE A 77 10.28 -1.74 9.99
C PHE A 77 10.45 -3.22 10.35
N PHE A 78 11.44 -3.86 9.73
CA PHE A 78 12.00 -5.11 10.22
C PHE A 78 13.43 -4.86 10.68
N ALA A 79 13.70 -5.03 11.98
CA ALA A 79 14.99 -4.66 12.55
C ALA A 79 15.54 -5.73 13.49
N LYS A 80 16.84 -6.00 13.35
CA LYS A 80 17.63 -6.90 14.20
C LYS A 80 19.11 -6.77 13.89
N ASP A 81 19.99 -6.65 14.89
CA ASP A 81 21.44 -6.58 14.72
C ASP A 81 21.85 -5.65 13.56
N LYS A 82 22.31 -6.19 12.43
CA LYS A 82 22.64 -5.42 11.21
C LYS A 82 21.49 -5.29 10.22
N LEU A 83 20.48 -6.16 10.31
CA LEU A 83 19.28 -6.13 9.49
C LEU A 83 18.39 -4.94 9.87
N PHE A 84 18.01 -4.15 8.87
CA PHE A 84 17.12 -3.01 9.03
C PHE A 84 16.45 -2.71 7.69
N GLU A 85 15.27 -3.29 7.50
CA GLU A 85 14.46 -3.09 6.31
C GLU A 85 13.32 -2.12 6.64
N THR A 86 13.08 -1.16 5.75
CA THR A 86 12.01 -0.17 5.87
C THR A 86 11.12 -0.26 4.63
N LEU A 87 9.81 -0.39 4.83
CA LEU A 87 8.82 -0.31 3.76
C LEU A 87 7.89 0.87 3.99
N LEU A 88 7.65 1.62 2.93
CA LEU A 88 6.76 2.77 2.93
C LEU A 88 5.57 2.46 2.01
N LEU A 89 4.38 2.33 2.60
CA LEU A 89 3.17 1.96 1.89
C LEU A 89 2.27 3.19 1.71
N GLN A 90 1.70 3.35 0.52
CA GLN A 90 0.75 4.44 0.18
C GLN A 90 -0.69 4.13 0.63
N VAL A 91 -0.87 3.08 1.42
CA VAL A 91 -2.14 2.63 2.01
C VAL A 91 -2.03 2.55 3.51
N GLU A 92 -3.18 2.71 4.17
CA GLU A 92 -3.30 2.37 5.58
C GLU A 92 -3.58 0.88 5.70
N LEU A 93 -2.89 0.21 6.63
CA LEU A 93 -3.18 -1.19 6.90
C LEU A 93 -4.32 -1.30 7.93
N PRO A 94 -5.43 -2.00 7.62
CA PRO A 94 -6.57 -2.09 8.53
C PRO A 94 -6.21 -2.60 9.93
N LEU A 95 -5.30 -3.56 10.03
CA LEU A 95 -4.82 -4.12 11.30
C LEU A 95 -4.01 -3.13 12.16
N VAL A 96 -3.56 -2.01 11.58
CA VAL A 96 -2.78 -0.97 12.26
C VAL A 96 -3.67 0.21 12.63
N SER A 97 -4.56 0.64 11.73
CA SER A 97 -5.34 1.87 11.88
C SER A 97 -6.75 1.68 12.47
N SER A 98 -7.26 0.44 12.59
CA SER A 98 -8.66 0.20 12.99
C SER A 98 -8.85 -0.17 14.46
N LEU A 99 -7.77 -0.42 15.20
CA LEU A 99 -7.85 -0.87 16.59
C LEU A 99 -7.95 0.32 17.54
N LYS A 100 -9.08 0.43 18.25
CA LYS A 100 -9.33 1.53 19.21
C LYS A 100 -8.85 1.24 20.64
N THR A 101 -8.46 0.01 20.93
CA THR A 101 -8.02 -0.42 22.26
C THR A 101 -6.66 -1.08 22.19
N THR A 102 -5.85 -0.81 23.21
CA THR A 102 -4.51 -1.38 23.33
C THR A 102 -4.59 -2.83 23.79
N PHE A 103 -3.87 -3.72 23.10
CA PHE A 103 -3.73 -5.12 23.49
C PHE A 103 -2.25 -5.52 23.53
N LEU A 104 -1.84 -6.14 24.64
CA LEU A 104 -0.56 -6.81 24.77
C LEU A 104 -0.80 -8.33 24.82
N GLY A 105 -0.49 -9.02 23.73
CA GLY A 105 -0.56 -10.48 23.66
C GLY A 105 0.71 -11.09 24.21
N GLU A 106 0.79 -11.32 25.52
CA GLU A 106 2.00 -11.85 26.19
C GLU A 106 2.49 -13.17 25.59
N LYS A 107 1.58 -14.06 25.19
CA LYS A 107 1.93 -15.35 24.55
C LYS A 107 2.52 -15.20 23.16
N GLU A 108 2.28 -14.06 22.52
CA GLU A 108 2.58 -13.83 21.12
C GLU A 108 3.57 -12.69 20.94
N SER A 109 4.07 -12.08 22.02
CA SER A 109 4.95 -10.91 21.98
C SER A 109 4.42 -9.80 21.06
N ARG A 110 3.10 -9.57 21.05
CA ARG A 110 2.43 -8.58 20.19
C ARG A 110 1.92 -7.41 21.01
N PHE A 111 2.20 -6.20 20.53
CA PHE A 111 1.62 -4.97 21.05
C PHE A 111 0.81 -4.30 19.95
N LEU A 112 -0.44 -4.00 20.25
CA LEU A 112 -1.40 -3.39 19.33
C LEU A 112 -1.98 -2.16 19.98
N THR A 113 -2.00 -1.04 19.27
CA THR A 113 -2.63 0.21 19.67
C THR A 113 -3.15 0.94 18.42
N ASP A 114 -3.90 2.02 18.61
CA ASP A 114 -4.40 2.86 17.54
C ASP A 114 -3.24 3.54 16.78
N GLY A 115 -2.86 2.94 15.64
CA GLY A 115 -1.78 3.41 14.79
C GLY A 115 -0.40 2.79 15.03
N ALA A 116 -0.29 1.75 15.88
CA ALA A 116 0.93 0.95 15.95
C ALA A 116 0.66 -0.52 16.25
N LEU A 117 1.28 -1.39 15.45
CA LEU A 117 1.28 -2.83 15.63
C LEU A 117 2.73 -3.31 15.63
N ALA A 118 3.16 -3.88 16.74
CA ALA A 118 4.53 -4.32 16.95
C ALA A 118 4.55 -5.80 17.35
N HIS A 119 5.57 -6.51 16.89
CA HIS A 119 5.89 -7.87 17.28
C HIS A 119 7.40 -8.00 17.48
N TYR A 120 7.83 -8.69 18.52
CA TYR A 120 9.25 -8.98 18.76
C TYR A 120 9.44 -10.48 18.96
N GLY A 121 9.91 -11.16 17.92
CA GLY A 121 9.94 -12.62 17.85
C GLY A 121 10.15 -13.07 16.41
N GLU A 122 9.46 -14.11 15.99
CA GLU A 122 9.44 -14.53 14.58
C GLU A 122 9.00 -13.38 13.64
N PRO A 123 9.46 -13.33 12.39
CA PRO A 123 9.03 -12.33 11.42
C PRO A 123 7.50 -12.28 11.29
N PHE A 124 6.88 -11.15 11.63
CA PHE A 124 5.43 -11.00 11.56
C PHE A 124 5.00 -10.33 10.26
N LEU A 125 4.72 -11.13 9.23
CA LEU A 125 4.35 -10.68 7.88
C LEU A 125 2.84 -10.60 7.62
N LEU A 126 2.02 -11.05 8.56
CA LEU A 126 0.56 -11.20 8.36
C LEU A 126 -0.12 -9.91 7.87
N PRO A 127 0.18 -8.70 8.41
CA PRO A 127 -0.45 -7.48 7.90
C PRO A 127 -0.10 -7.16 6.44
N LEU A 128 1.12 -7.49 5.98
CA LEU A 128 1.52 -7.33 4.59
C LEU A 128 0.80 -8.33 3.68
N ILE A 129 0.74 -9.60 4.10
CA ILE A 129 0.05 -10.65 3.33
C ILE A 129 -1.43 -10.30 3.20
N TYR A 130 -2.06 -9.86 4.30
CA TYR A 130 -3.46 -9.43 4.27
C TYR A 130 -3.66 -8.26 3.29
N ALA A 131 -2.77 -7.26 3.27
CA ALA A 131 -2.85 -6.16 2.32
C ALA A 131 -2.68 -6.63 0.87
N LEU A 132 -1.80 -7.60 0.62
CA LEU A 132 -1.64 -8.17 -0.73
C LEU A 132 -2.90 -8.88 -1.23
N ASP A 133 -3.67 -9.49 -0.33
CA ASP A 133 -4.88 -10.22 -0.66
C ASP A 133 -6.11 -9.29 -0.74
N GLU A 134 -6.19 -8.26 0.10
CA GLU A 134 -7.31 -7.30 0.15
C GLU A 134 -7.25 -6.26 -0.97
N TYR A 135 -6.05 -5.78 -1.31
CA TYR A 135 -5.91 -4.77 -2.36
C TYR A 135 -5.81 -5.43 -3.72
N GLU A 136 -6.84 -5.26 -4.55
CA GLU A 136 -6.80 -5.73 -5.93
C GLU A 136 -5.82 -4.90 -6.78
N ARG A 137 -5.20 -5.56 -7.77
CA ARG A 137 -4.37 -4.92 -8.79
C ARG A 137 -5.26 -4.44 -9.91
N TYR A 138 -5.21 -3.15 -10.21
CA TYR A 138 -5.97 -2.56 -11.30
C TYR A 138 -5.07 -2.20 -12.47
N GLY A 139 -5.48 -2.59 -13.67
CA GLY A 139 -4.94 -2.03 -14.91
C GLY A 139 -5.78 -0.85 -15.36
N VAL A 140 -5.18 0.32 -15.54
CA VAL A 140 -5.83 1.49 -16.14
C VAL A 140 -5.25 1.72 -17.52
N VAL A 141 -6.12 1.73 -18.52
CA VAL A 141 -5.73 2.06 -19.90
C VAL A 141 -6.25 3.45 -20.23
N TYR A 142 -5.32 4.36 -20.54
CA TYR A 142 -5.62 5.66 -21.10
C TYR A 142 -5.49 5.59 -22.62
N LEU A 143 -6.54 5.96 -23.34
CA LEU A 143 -6.60 5.96 -24.81
C LEU A 143 -6.89 7.38 -25.30
N ASP A 144 -6.06 7.91 -26.20
CA ASP A 144 -6.39 9.08 -27.01
C ASP A 144 -6.24 8.77 -28.52
N GLN A 145 -6.39 9.78 -29.39
CA GLN A 145 -6.35 9.62 -30.85
C GLN A 145 -4.94 9.33 -31.41
N GLU A 146 -3.89 9.61 -30.66
CA GLU A 146 -2.47 9.56 -31.03
C GLU A 146 -1.69 8.53 -30.20
N ARG A 147 -2.13 8.20 -28.98
CA ARG A 147 -1.41 7.32 -28.06
C ARG A 147 -2.32 6.53 -27.13
N TRP A 148 -1.78 5.45 -26.60
CA TRP A 148 -2.36 4.70 -25.49
C TRP A 148 -1.29 4.48 -24.42
N ARG A 149 -1.70 4.51 -23.14
CA ARG A 149 -0.82 4.31 -21.98
C ARG A 149 -1.48 3.32 -21.04
N VAL A 150 -0.71 2.38 -20.50
CA VAL A 150 -1.18 1.42 -19.50
C VAL A 150 -0.53 1.74 -18.18
N PHE A 151 -1.33 1.76 -17.13
CA PHE A 151 -0.87 1.92 -15.76
C PHE A 151 -1.30 0.72 -14.94
N GLU A 152 -0.41 0.23 -14.09
CA GLU A 152 -0.76 -0.65 -12.99
C GLU A 152 -0.94 0.19 -11.74
N ILE A 153 -2.07 0.02 -11.06
CA ILE A 153 -2.37 0.64 -9.77
C ILE A 153 -2.43 -0.47 -8.72
N PHE A 154 -1.60 -0.35 -7.69
CA PHE A 154 -1.55 -1.32 -6.60
C PHE A 154 -1.03 -0.68 -5.31
N LEU A 155 -1.66 -1.00 -4.17
CA LEU A 155 -1.30 -0.44 -2.85
C LEU A 155 -1.14 1.09 -2.85
N GLY A 156 -1.97 1.79 -3.62
CA GLY A 156 -1.95 3.24 -3.75
C GLY A 156 -0.80 3.81 -4.59
N GLU A 157 0.06 2.95 -5.15
CA GLU A 157 1.07 3.32 -6.12
C GLU A 157 0.54 3.17 -7.55
N ILE A 158 1.06 3.99 -8.46
CA ILE A 158 0.74 3.96 -9.89
C ILE A 158 2.05 3.83 -10.66
N GLN A 159 2.13 2.88 -11.58
CA GLN A 159 3.30 2.66 -12.43
C GLN A 159 2.87 2.50 -13.89
N GLU A 160 3.51 3.22 -14.82
CA GLU A 160 3.29 3.03 -16.25
C GLU A 160 3.99 1.74 -16.72
N VAL A 161 3.27 0.92 -17.48
CA VAL A 161 3.79 -0.33 -18.06
C VAL A 161 4.45 0.00 -19.39
N GLY A 162 5.78 0.08 -19.38
CA GLY A 162 6.58 0.51 -20.53
C GLY A 162 6.68 -0.47 -21.69
N ASP A 163 6.30 -1.74 -21.51
CA ASP A 163 6.44 -2.81 -22.53
C ASP A 163 5.11 -3.18 -23.22
N ALA A 164 4.02 -2.48 -22.91
CA ALA A 164 2.75 -2.66 -23.60
C ALA A 164 2.72 -1.77 -24.84
N PHE A 165 3.53 -2.06 -25.86
CA PHE A 165 3.48 -1.32 -27.13
C PHE A 165 3.46 -2.24 -28.35
N LEU A 166 2.33 -2.20 -29.06
CA LEU A 166 2.33 -2.19 -30.52
C LEU A 166 2.06 -0.74 -30.92
N ALA A 167 2.92 -0.17 -31.79
CA ALA A 167 2.59 1.06 -32.48
C ALA A 167 1.26 0.83 -33.21
N LEU A 168 0.21 1.53 -32.80
CA LEU A 168 -1.04 1.48 -33.55
C LEU A 168 -0.77 2.20 -34.87
N ASP A 169 -0.98 1.48 -35.97
CA ASP A 169 -1.08 2.10 -37.29
C ASP A 169 -2.22 3.13 -37.22
N THR A 170 -1.84 4.39 -37.25
CA THR A 170 -2.72 5.54 -37.06
C THR A 170 -3.77 5.61 -38.19
N GLU A 171 -3.49 5.03 -39.36
CA GLU A 171 -4.47 4.90 -40.45
C GLU A 171 -5.54 3.84 -40.17
N ALA A 172 -5.15 2.68 -39.61
CA ALA A 172 -6.07 1.62 -39.23
C ALA A 172 -7.02 2.05 -38.09
N TRP A 173 -6.51 2.81 -37.12
CA TRP A 173 -7.32 3.34 -36.00
C TRP A 173 -8.31 4.43 -36.43
N ARG A 174 -7.92 5.31 -37.37
CA ARG A 174 -8.86 6.28 -37.98
C ARG A 174 -10.01 5.58 -38.67
N ARG A 175 -9.78 4.48 -39.39
CA ARG A 175 -10.87 3.73 -40.04
C ARG A 175 -11.84 3.15 -39.01
N LEU A 176 -11.35 2.58 -37.91
CA LEU A 176 -12.19 2.01 -36.84
C LEU A 176 -12.98 3.08 -36.06
N SER A 177 -12.40 4.25 -35.82
CA SER A 177 -13.07 5.36 -35.11
C SER A 177 -14.01 6.20 -36.00
N LEU A 178 -13.78 6.20 -37.32
CA LEU A 178 -14.68 6.81 -38.30
C LEU A 178 -15.85 5.88 -38.69
N ASP A 179 -15.71 4.56 -38.54
CA ASP A 179 -16.76 3.57 -38.85
C ASP A 179 -17.74 3.31 -37.69
N ALA A 180 -17.73 4.14 -36.64
CA ALA A 180 -18.90 4.30 -35.79
C ALA A 180 -19.76 5.45 -36.37
N PRO A 181 -20.67 5.21 -37.33
CA PRO A 181 -21.65 6.22 -37.68
C PRO A 181 -22.37 6.54 -36.39
N GLY A 182 -22.28 7.81 -35.97
CA GLY A 182 -22.87 8.30 -34.74
C GLY A 182 -24.25 7.68 -34.58
N ARG A 183 -24.41 6.83 -33.57
CA ARG A 183 -25.70 6.26 -33.22
C ARG A 183 -26.51 7.42 -32.67
N ARG A 184 -27.08 8.21 -33.59
CA ARG A 184 -28.16 9.13 -33.31
C ARG A 184 -29.20 8.29 -32.59
N PHE A 185 -29.39 8.55 -31.31
CA PHE A 185 -30.62 8.17 -30.64
C PHE A 185 -31.74 8.93 -31.37
N ASN A 186 -32.24 8.34 -32.45
CA ASN A 186 -33.54 8.67 -32.99
C ASN A 186 -34.55 8.15 -31.97
N LEU A 187 -34.93 8.99 -31.02
CA LEU A 187 -36.23 8.88 -30.38
C LEU A 187 -37.25 8.98 -31.52
N GLY A 188 -37.77 7.81 -31.87
CA GLY A 188 -38.73 7.63 -32.95
C GLY A 188 -39.88 8.61 -32.83
N GLY A 189 -40.27 9.15 -33.98
CA GLY A 189 -41.43 10.01 -34.12
C GLY A 189 -42.67 9.36 -33.52
N ILE A 190 -43.37 10.15 -32.71
CA ILE A 190 -44.75 9.85 -32.32
C ILE A 190 -45.59 10.11 -33.57
N SER A 191 -45.84 9.04 -34.33
CA SER A 191 -46.87 9.04 -35.37
C SER A 191 -48.25 9.15 -34.70
N ARG A 192 -48.94 10.26 -34.95
CA ARG A 192 -50.39 10.35 -34.75
C ARG A 192 -51.07 9.47 -35.79
N GLY A 193 -51.83 8.48 -35.35
CA GLY A 193 -52.86 7.81 -36.12
C GLY A 193 -54.16 7.82 -35.34
N GLY A 194 -55.16 8.56 -35.82
CA GLY A 194 -56.52 8.54 -35.30
C GLY A 194 -57.44 7.63 -36.13
N ALA A 195 -58.63 7.41 -35.55
CA ALA A 195 -59.88 6.88 -36.09
C ALA A 195 -60.24 5.43 -35.70
N GLY A 196 -61.35 5.34 -34.97
CA GLY A 196 -62.05 4.15 -34.48
C GLY A 196 -63.02 4.60 -33.40
#